data_AF-A0A0M0L8R9-F1
#
_entry.id   AF-A0A0M0L8R9-F1
#
_cell.length_a   1.000
_cell.length_b   1.000
_cell.length_c   1.000
_cell.angle_alpha   90.00
_cell.angle_beta   90.00
_cell.angle_gamma   90.00
#
_symmetry.space_group_name_H-M   'P 1'
#
loop_
_entity.id
_entity.type
_entity.pdbx_description
1 polymer ?
#
loop_
_entity_poly.entity_id
_entity_poly.type
_entity_poly.pdbx_seq_one_letter_code
_entity_poly.pdbx_strand_id
1 'polypeptide(L)'
;MLVKETRGARSSPSGTALPWKPSIQIALCYVIQAMLLVALIGPAAMPIAMPFLLFVLVPLHMFAWHLYLHDLHAIPRAVHLCILPVTLIMGIAVLVQWHSLFGASRAVPIASRGGTLTPERGTSPAVSSEEAQAAARRYLGHDEVWKALEGDGVKESERPVRLVRLSWLLALGQPGSSVHKEYGGVLPRRQELPEAAFIGVDELRKISRQAKRGVDFYSFYETFTLEMQLGEGNLLKRVMRVLFHIFSCKFVKRNVDDLLPIVAISYCWLEPRHPDCDGEQLRLLCTRLKTLFPSLGVLRRSGLLGVCQAYGFRDMGVFFDWASLFQKDPRLWTPAELIAEEERTEDQRRAADRYRDSKTEAQAQAAKFALGTLDLWYAHSKTTVILLTELPKKLPKSFDAIRTYDSRGWTTYERCSAELCKTFRLQQAGWPLVID
;
A
#
# COMPACT_ATOMS: atom_id res chain seq x y z
N MET A 1 -24.32 -68.65 -77.87
CA MET A 1 -24.12 -70.11 -77.99
C MET A 1 -23.14 -70.50 -76.88
N LEU A 2 -23.55 -71.45 -76.03
CA LEU A 2 -22.78 -72.13 -74.96
C LEU A 2 -22.40 -71.26 -73.73
N VAL A 3 -22.99 -71.39 -72.52
CA VAL A 3 -23.10 -72.56 -71.58
C VAL A 3 -21.70 -72.95 -71.07
N LYS A 4 -21.32 -73.12 -69.81
CA LYS A 4 -21.91 -73.24 -68.44
C LYS A 4 -20.70 -73.02 -67.49
N GLU A 5 -20.80 -72.29 -66.38
CA GLU A 5 -21.20 -72.76 -65.04
C GLU A 5 -20.25 -73.78 -64.37
N THR A 6 -19.61 -73.38 -63.27
CA THR A 6 -19.43 -74.13 -62.00
C THR A 6 -18.85 -73.14 -60.95
N ARG A 7 -19.65 -72.49 -60.08
CA ARG A 7 -20.22 -72.90 -58.78
C ARG A 7 -19.22 -73.49 -57.76
N GLY A 8 -19.17 -72.84 -56.59
CA GLY A 8 -18.68 -73.40 -55.32
C GLY A 8 -18.23 -72.32 -54.34
N ALA A 9 -19.14 -71.55 -53.72
CA ALA A 9 -19.83 -71.84 -52.45
C ALA A 9 -19.19 -71.14 -51.23
N ARG A 10 -19.82 -70.07 -50.72
CA ARG A 10 -20.45 -70.02 -49.37
C ARG A 10 -20.99 -68.63 -49.04
N SER A 11 -22.17 -68.66 -48.43
CA SER A 11 -23.03 -67.60 -47.91
C SER A 11 -22.57 -67.04 -46.55
N SER A 12 -22.65 -65.70 -46.39
CA SER A 12 -23.07 -64.84 -45.25
C SER A 12 -22.70 -65.18 -43.78
N PRO A 13 -22.60 -64.20 -42.83
CA PRO A 13 -23.29 -62.90 -42.82
C PRO A 13 -22.49 -61.66 -42.32
N SER A 14 -23.08 -60.48 -42.56
CA SER A 14 -23.11 -59.26 -41.73
C SER A 14 -21.90 -58.87 -40.86
N GLY A 15 -21.37 -57.68 -41.11
CA GLY A 15 -20.54 -56.96 -40.15
C GLY A 15 -20.22 -55.54 -40.62
N THR A 16 -21.18 -54.63 -40.52
CA THR A 16 -20.95 -53.18 -40.69
C THR A 16 -20.06 -52.67 -39.56
N ALA A 17 -18.77 -52.44 -39.83
CA ALA A 17 -17.92 -51.69 -38.92
C ALA A 17 -18.22 -50.19 -39.07
N LEU A 18 -18.97 -49.62 -38.12
CA LEU A 18 -19.13 -48.17 -37.99
C LEU A 18 -17.75 -47.52 -37.70
N PRO A 19 -17.41 -46.38 -38.29
CA PRO A 19 -16.20 -45.65 -37.93
C PRO A 19 -16.42 -44.96 -36.57
N TRP A 20 -15.70 -45.41 -35.54
CA TRP A 20 -15.84 -44.87 -34.19
C TRP A 20 -15.25 -43.45 -34.13
N LYS A 21 -16.07 -42.46 -33.73
CA LYS A 21 -15.61 -41.09 -33.50
C LYS A 21 -14.67 -41.03 -32.28
N PRO A 22 -13.61 -40.19 -32.29
CA PRO A 22 -12.63 -40.09 -31.19
C PRO A 22 -13.25 -39.82 -29.81
N SER A 23 -14.37 -39.09 -29.79
CA SER A 23 -15.12 -38.79 -28.57
C SER A 23 -15.72 -40.03 -27.89
N ILE A 24 -16.09 -41.05 -28.67
CA ILE A 24 -16.62 -42.30 -28.13
C ILE A 24 -15.50 -43.14 -27.52
N GLN A 25 -14.30 -43.12 -28.11
CA GLN A 25 -13.12 -43.79 -27.55
C GLN A 25 -12.69 -43.16 -26.22
N ILE A 26 -12.74 -41.83 -26.10
CA ILE A 26 -12.44 -41.12 -24.85
C ILE A 26 -13.48 -41.48 -23.78
N ALA A 27 -14.78 -41.46 -24.12
CA ALA A 27 -15.83 -41.85 -23.18
C ALA A 27 -15.68 -43.31 -22.71
N LEU A 28 -15.35 -44.23 -23.61
CA LEU A 28 -15.11 -45.64 -23.27
C LEU A 28 -13.89 -45.78 -22.34
N CYS A 29 -12.80 -45.05 -22.61
CA CYS A 29 -11.60 -45.03 -21.77
C CYS A 29 -11.92 -44.56 -20.34
N TYR A 30 -12.75 -43.53 -20.17
CA TYR A 30 -13.12 -43.03 -18.85
C TYR A 30 -14.04 -44.00 -18.09
N VAL A 31 -14.98 -44.66 -18.76
CA VAL A 31 -15.83 -45.70 -18.14
C VAL A 31 -14.98 -46.88 -17.69
N ILE A 32 -14.02 -47.32 -18.51
CA ILE A 32 -13.10 -48.41 -18.17
C ILE A 32 -12.18 -48.00 -17.01
N GLN A 33 -11.68 -46.76 -16.98
CA GLN A 33 -10.90 -46.24 -15.86
C GLN A 33 -11.71 -46.15 -14.56
N ALA A 34 -12.99 -45.73 -14.61
CA ALA A 34 -13.86 -45.69 -13.45
C ALA A 34 -14.16 -47.09 -12.90
N MET A 35 -14.42 -48.07 -13.78
CA MET A 35 -14.64 -49.46 -13.38
C MET A 35 -13.37 -50.10 -12.79
N LEU A 36 -12.19 -49.81 -13.35
CA LEU A 36 -10.91 -50.26 -12.81
C LEU A 36 -10.60 -49.63 -11.44
N LEU A 37 -10.93 -48.34 -11.25
CA LEU A 37 -10.72 -47.65 -9.98
C LEU A 37 -11.63 -48.21 -8.87
N VAL A 38 -12.88 -48.53 -9.19
CA VAL A 38 -13.83 -49.18 -8.27
C VAL A 38 -13.41 -50.62 -7.96
N ALA A 39 -12.84 -51.34 -8.93
CA ALA A 39 -12.32 -52.69 -8.72
C ALA A 39 -11.03 -52.73 -7.89
N LEU A 40 -10.18 -51.69 -7.94
CA LEU A 40 -8.93 -51.61 -7.19
C LEU A 40 -9.12 -51.25 -5.70
N ILE A 41 -10.19 -50.52 -5.38
CA ILE A 41 -10.51 -50.09 -4.02
C ILE A 41 -11.34 -51.19 -3.37
N GLY A 42 -10.65 -52.17 -2.76
CA GLY A 42 -11.30 -53.25 -2.02
C GLY A 42 -12.21 -52.74 -0.88
N PRO A 43 -13.12 -53.60 -0.35
CA PRO A 43 -14.18 -53.21 0.58
C PRO A 43 -13.72 -52.46 1.85
N ALA A 44 -12.45 -52.59 2.23
CA ALA A 44 -11.87 -51.97 3.42
C ALA A 44 -11.62 -50.45 3.30
N ALA A 45 -11.52 -49.90 2.08
CA ALA A 45 -11.23 -48.48 1.86
C ALA A 45 -12.47 -47.61 1.54
N MET A 46 -13.65 -48.23 1.50
CA MET A 46 -14.94 -47.58 1.19
C MET A 46 -15.28 -46.37 2.08
N PRO A 47 -15.07 -46.38 3.42
CA PRO A 47 -15.48 -45.25 4.27
C PRO A 47 -14.66 -43.97 4.05
N ILE A 48 -13.40 -44.11 3.62
CA ILE A 48 -12.47 -42.99 3.40
C ILE A 48 -12.53 -42.51 1.93
N ALA A 49 -12.79 -43.43 0.99
CA ALA A 49 -12.87 -43.12 -0.43
C ALA A 49 -14.26 -42.63 -0.89
N MET A 50 -15.34 -43.00 -0.18
CA MET A 50 -16.72 -42.61 -0.52
C MET A 50 -16.94 -41.09 -0.65
N PRO A 51 -16.41 -40.24 0.26
CA PRO A 51 -16.58 -38.80 0.15
C PRO A 51 -15.83 -38.23 -1.08
N PHE A 52 -14.66 -38.77 -1.41
CA PHE A 52 -13.90 -38.34 -2.60
C PHE A 52 -14.63 -38.75 -3.89
N LEU A 53 -15.19 -39.96 -3.92
CA LEU A 53 -16.01 -40.46 -5.03
C LEU A 53 -17.29 -39.64 -5.23
N LEU A 54 -18.05 -39.35 -4.16
CA LEU A 54 -19.33 -38.64 -4.24
C LEU A 54 -19.18 -37.12 -4.42
N PHE A 55 -18.19 -36.48 -3.80
CA PHE A 55 -18.11 -35.00 -3.76
C PHE A 55 -17.07 -34.41 -4.71
N VAL A 56 -16.14 -35.21 -5.27
CA VAL A 56 -15.17 -34.73 -6.26
C VAL A 56 -15.39 -35.41 -7.62
N LEU A 57 -15.55 -36.74 -7.63
CA LEU A 57 -15.70 -37.47 -8.89
C LEU A 57 -17.05 -37.22 -9.56
N VAL A 58 -18.16 -37.16 -8.81
CA VAL A 58 -19.50 -36.89 -9.37
C VAL A 58 -19.59 -35.49 -9.99
N PRO A 59 -19.14 -34.39 -9.35
CA PRO A 59 -19.13 -33.08 -10.00
C PRO A 59 -18.22 -33.03 -11.24
N LEU A 60 -17.08 -33.71 -11.21
CA LEU A 60 -16.17 -33.79 -12.36
C LEU A 60 -16.79 -34.59 -13.52
N HIS A 61 -17.52 -35.67 -13.22
CA HIS A 61 -18.25 -36.46 -14.21
C HIS A 61 -19.46 -35.71 -14.76
N MET A 62 -20.20 -34.98 -13.93
CA MET A 62 -21.30 -34.12 -14.38
C MET A 62 -20.78 -32.99 -15.26
N PHE A 63 -19.60 -32.43 -14.95
CA PHE A 63 -18.93 -31.43 -15.78
C PHE A 63 -18.47 -32.02 -17.13
N ALA A 64 -17.88 -33.21 -17.13
CA ALA A 64 -17.48 -33.92 -18.34
C ALA A 64 -18.69 -34.33 -19.21
N TRP A 65 -19.79 -34.77 -18.59
CA TRP A 65 -21.05 -35.08 -19.28
C TRP A 65 -21.69 -33.82 -19.87
N HIS A 66 -21.58 -32.69 -19.18
CA HIS A 66 -22.06 -31.39 -19.68
C HIS A 66 -21.23 -30.91 -20.89
N LEU A 67 -19.91 -31.12 -20.87
CA LEU A 67 -19.03 -30.87 -22.01
C LEU A 67 -19.34 -31.83 -23.19
N TYR A 68 -19.68 -33.09 -22.91
CA TYR A 68 -20.06 -34.08 -23.93
C TYR A 68 -21.42 -33.76 -24.59
N LEU A 69 -22.43 -33.35 -23.82
CA LEU A 69 -23.74 -32.93 -24.33
C LEU A 69 -23.68 -31.60 -25.10
N HIS A 70 -22.74 -30.70 -24.76
CA HIS A 70 -22.47 -29.46 -25.49
C HIS A 70 -22.08 -29.73 -26.95
N ASP A 71 -21.18 -30.70 -27.18
CA ASP A 71 -20.75 -31.10 -28.53
C ASP A 71 -21.83 -31.85 -29.32
N LEU A 72 -22.84 -32.42 -28.64
CA LEU A 72 -23.93 -33.17 -29.26
C LEU A 72 -25.14 -32.29 -29.62
N HIS A 73 -25.41 -31.20 -28.88
CA HIS A 73 -26.65 -30.40 -29.00
C HIS A 73 -26.47 -28.88 -29.23
N ALA A 74 -25.24 -28.36 -29.33
CA ALA A 74 -24.95 -26.95 -29.67
C ALA A 74 -25.74 -25.90 -28.85
N ILE A 75 -25.69 -26.01 -27.52
CA ILE A 75 -26.46 -25.14 -26.61
C ILE A 75 -25.83 -23.73 -26.50
N PRO A 76 -26.62 -22.63 -26.49
CA PRO A 76 -26.09 -21.27 -26.45
C PRO A 76 -25.35 -20.90 -25.15
N ARG A 77 -24.25 -20.13 -25.29
CA ARG A 77 -23.33 -19.66 -24.23
C ARG A 77 -23.98 -18.94 -23.03
N ALA A 78 -25.21 -18.44 -23.17
CA ALA A 78 -25.93 -17.75 -22.08
C ALA A 78 -26.27 -18.67 -20.90
N VAL A 79 -26.51 -19.96 -21.16
CA VAL A 79 -26.83 -20.96 -20.11
C VAL A 79 -25.61 -21.27 -19.23
N HIS A 80 -24.40 -21.16 -19.80
CA HIS A 80 -23.14 -21.36 -19.06
C HIS A 80 -22.88 -20.31 -17.98
N LEU A 81 -23.29 -19.05 -18.20
CA LEU A 81 -23.10 -17.98 -17.22
C LEU A 81 -23.98 -18.13 -15.98
N CYS A 82 -25.05 -18.93 -16.05
CA CYS A 82 -25.95 -19.15 -14.92
C CYS A 82 -25.59 -20.40 -14.11
N ILE A 83 -25.06 -21.46 -14.73
CA ILE A 83 -24.85 -22.77 -14.07
C ILE A 83 -23.50 -22.83 -13.33
N LEU A 84 -22.43 -22.29 -13.91
CA LEU A 84 -21.08 -22.30 -13.33
C LEU A 84 -20.95 -21.60 -11.96
N PRO A 85 -21.59 -20.44 -11.72
CA PRO A 85 -21.55 -19.80 -10.41
C PRO A 85 -22.31 -20.62 -9.36
N VAL A 86 -23.42 -21.25 -9.72
CA VAL A 86 -24.27 -22.03 -8.79
C VAL A 86 -23.55 -23.31 -8.33
N THR A 87 -22.85 -24.00 -9.23
CA THR A 87 -22.05 -25.18 -8.87
C THR A 87 -20.82 -24.82 -8.04
N LEU A 88 -20.19 -23.67 -8.31
CA LEU A 88 -19.07 -23.15 -7.53
C LEU A 88 -19.51 -22.73 -6.12
N ILE A 89 -20.65 -22.04 -5.99
CA ILE A 89 -21.21 -21.60 -4.71
C ILE A 89 -21.62 -22.79 -3.84
N MET A 90 -22.23 -23.83 -4.42
CA MET A 90 -22.50 -25.08 -3.68
C MET A 90 -21.22 -25.74 -3.17
N GLY A 91 -20.16 -25.78 -3.98
CA GLY A 91 -18.87 -26.33 -3.56
C GLY A 91 -18.24 -25.56 -2.38
N ILE A 92 -18.35 -24.24 -2.38
CA ILE A 92 -17.83 -23.36 -1.32
C ILE A 92 -18.65 -23.51 -0.03
N ALA A 93 -19.98 -23.59 -0.11
CA ALA A 93 -20.85 -23.74 1.06
C ALA A 93 -20.58 -25.05 1.82
N VAL A 94 -20.37 -26.15 1.09
CA VAL A 94 -20.04 -27.47 1.66
C VAL A 94 -18.67 -27.45 2.38
N LEU A 95 -17.69 -26.70 1.87
CA LEU A 95 -16.37 -26.55 2.49
C LEU A 95 -16.41 -25.71 3.78
N VAL A 96 -17.29 -24.70 3.86
CA VAL A 96 -17.47 -23.87 5.07
C VAL A 96 -18.14 -24.66 6.20
N GLN A 97 -19.09 -25.54 5.87
CA GLN A 97 -19.77 -26.40 6.85
C GLN A 97 -18.77 -27.39 7.52
N TRP A 98 -17.75 -27.85 6.80
CA TRP A 98 -16.73 -28.78 7.29
C TRP A 98 -15.79 -28.17 8.35
N HIS A 99 -15.48 -26.87 8.26
CA HIS A 99 -14.62 -26.17 9.22
C HIS A 99 -15.25 -26.07 10.63
N SER A 100 -16.59 -26.08 10.72
CA SER A 100 -17.30 -25.85 11.97
C SER A 100 -17.32 -27.08 12.90
N LEU A 101 -17.07 -28.28 12.37
CA LEU A 101 -17.22 -29.54 13.11
C LEU A 101 -15.93 -30.05 13.79
N PHE A 102 -14.74 -29.50 13.48
CA PHE A 102 -13.46 -30.10 13.91
C PHE A 102 -12.41 -29.13 14.50
N GLY A 103 -12.73 -27.86 14.74
CA GLY A 103 -11.76 -26.85 15.19
C GLY A 103 -11.79 -26.55 16.70
N ALA A 104 -11.25 -27.41 17.56
CA ALA A 104 -10.97 -27.06 18.96
C ALA A 104 -9.66 -27.69 19.49
N SER A 105 -8.88 -26.89 20.24
CA SER A 105 -7.58 -27.16 20.92
C SER A 105 -6.34 -26.81 20.06
N ARG A 106 -5.28 -26.13 20.52
CA ARG A 106 -4.75 -25.76 21.85
C ARG A 106 -3.68 -24.66 21.65
N ALA A 107 -3.49 -23.76 22.64
CA ALA A 107 -2.44 -22.73 22.67
C ALA A 107 -1.25 -23.16 23.56
N VAL A 108 -0.02 -22.75 23.23
CA VAL A 108 1.18 -22.80 24.11
C VAL A 108 2.11 -21.59 23.81
N PRO A 109 2.78 -20.97 24.81
CA PRO A 109 3.55 -19.72 24.69
C PRO A 109 5.06 -19.91 24.48
N ILE A 110 5.76 -18.89 23.97
CA ILE A 110 7.21 -18.88 23.71
C ILE A 110 7.91 -17.87 24.63
N ALA A 111 8.99 -18.33 25.27
CA ALA A 111 9.86 -17.58 26.18
C ALA A 111 10.96 -16.79 25.45
N SER A 112 11.29 -15.62 26.00
CA SER A 112 12.34 -14.70 25.55
C SER A 112 13.72 -15.08 26.09
N ARG A 113 14.79 -14.90 25.28
CA ARG A 113 16.17 -14.89 25.76
C ARG A 113 16.95 -13.74 25.11
N GLY A 114 17.46 -12.84 25.94
CA GLY A 114 18.27 -11.68 25.56
C GLY A 114 19.76 -11.99 25.48
N GLY A 115 20.49 -11.15 24.75
CA GLY A 115 21.94 -11.11 24.72
C GLY A 115 22.40 -9.68 24.43
N THR A 116 23.07 -9.07 25.40
CA THR A 116 23.65 -7.73 25.35
C THR A 116 25.09 -7.79 24.82
N LEU A 117 25.41 -6.95 23.84
CA LEU A 117 26.79 -6.64 23.42
C LEU A 117 26.94 -5.11 23.42
N THR A 118 27.83 -4.60 24.27
CA THR A 118 28.18 -3.19 24.39
C THR A 118 29.49 -2.89 23.66
N PRO A 119 29.55 -1.85 22.81
CA PRO A 119 30.80 -1.20 22.42
C PRO A 119 31.02 0.10 23.22
N GLU A 120 32.24 0.30 23.72
CA GLU A 120 32.67 1.51 24.43
C GLU A 120 32.59 2.77 23.55
N ARG A 121 32.13 3.89 24.12
CA ARG A 121 32.13 5.20 23.45
C ARG A 121 32.49 6.31 24.44
N GLY A 122 33.31 7.24 23.96
CA GLY A 122 33.97 8.31 24.70
C GLY A 122 33.05 9.30 25.42
N THR A 123 33.71 10.09 26.26
CA THR A 123 33.17 11.01 27.27
C THR A 123 32.38 12.18 26.66
N SER A 124 31.08 11.99 26.47
CA SER A 124 30.08 13.05 26.63
C SER A 124 29.43 12.92 28.01
N PRO A 125 28.94 14.01 28.63
CA PRO A 125 28.21 13.90 29.90
C PRO A 125 27.11 12.85 29.73
N ALA A 126 27.14 11.83 30.58
CA ALA A 126 26.28 10.68 30.45
C ALA A 126 24.83 11.12 30.62
N VAL A 127 24.12 11.33 29.51
CA VAL A 127 22.66 11.37 29.51
C VAL A 127 22.21 10.08 30.20
N SER A 128 21.38 10.20 31.24
CA SER A 128 20.92 9.00 31.93
C SER A 128 20.27 8.05 30.93
N SER A 129 20.47 6.73 31.11
CA SER A 129 19.93 5.76 30.16
C SER A 129 18.40 5.89 30.00
N GLU A 130 17.71 6.39 31.02
CA GLU A 130 16.27 6.64 31.02
C GLU A 130 15.89 7.88 30.19
N GLU A 131 16.58 9.00 30.35
CA GLU A 131 16.34 10.21 29.53
C GLU A 131 16.66 9.93 28.06
N ALA A 132 17.74 9.22 27.77
CA ALA A 132 18.10 8.82 26.41
C ALA A 132 17.03 7.90 25.80
N GLN A 133 16.50 6.95 26.57
CA GLN A 133 15.41 6.09 26.13
C GLN A 133 14.11 6.87 25.93
N ALA A 134 13.77 7.81 26.81
CA ALA A 134 12.59 8.65 26.67
C ALA A 134 12.68 9.53 25.42
N ALA A 135 13.84 10.17 25.19
CA ALA A 135 14.11 10.94 23.98
C ALA A 135 14.05 10.06 22.72
N ALA A 136 14.60 8.84 22.76
CA ALA A 136 14.53 7.92 21.64
C ALA A 136 13.08 7.48 21.34
N ARG A 137 12.26 7.20 22.37
CA ARG A 137 10.86 6.80 22.20
C ARG A 137 10.05 7.82 21.41
N ARG A 138 10.35 9.11 21.57
CA ARG A 138 9.71 10.20 20.80
C ARG A 138 9.84 10.04 19.28
N TYR A 139 10.97 9.52 18.80
CA TYR A 139 11.25 9.42 17.36
C TYR A 139 11.08 7.99 16.81
N LEU A 140 10.89 7.00 17.69
CA LEU A 140 10.80 5.58 17.31
C LEU A 140 9.38 5.03 17.39
N GLY A 141 8.56 5.51 18.33
CA GLY A 141 7.18 5.08 18.54
C GLY A 141 6.16 6.04 17.94
N HIS A 142 4.96 5.56 17.60
CA HIS A 142 3.97 6.38 16.90
C HIS A 142 3.23 7.39 17.81
N ASP A 143 3.28 7.19 19.13
CA ASP A 143 2.42 7.90 20.09
C ASP A 143 2.61 9.41 20.06
N GLU A 144 3.86 9.88 20.01
CA GLU A 144 4.15 11.32 19.97
C GLU A 144 3.66 11.97 18.67
N VAL A 145 3.71 11.25 17.54
CA VAL A 145 3.17 11.74 16.27
C VAL A 145 1.65 11.88 16.36
N TRP A 146 0.97 10.87 16.92
CA TRP A 146 -0.47 10.95 17.10
C TRP A 146 -0.88 12.05 18.07
N LYS A 147 -0.18 12.19 19.19
CA LYS A 147 -0.40 13.26 20.17
C LYS A 147 -0.24 14.64 19.53
N ALA A 148 0.81 14.85 18.74
CA ALA A 148 1.04 16.10 18.02
C ALA A 148 -0.09 16.42 17.03
N LEU A 149 -0.70 15.39 16.41
CA LEU A 149 -1.81 15.55 15.47
C LEU A 149 -3.19 15.68 16.14
N GLU A 150 -3.43 15.06 17.28
CA GLU A 150 -4.73 15.15 17.98
C GLU A 150 -4.94 16.53 18.59
N GLY A 151 -3.86 17.16 19.03
CA GLY A 151 -3.90 18.38 19.83
C GLY A 151 -4.57 18.15 21.19
N ASP A 152 -4.40 19.10 22.11
CA ASP A 152 -4.89 18.97 23.50
C ASP A 152 -6.41 19.22 23.59
N GLY A 153 -7.21 18.35 22.97
CA GLY A 153 -8.69 18.39 23.03
C GLY A 153 -9.34 19.53 22.22
N VAL A 154 -8.58 20.22 21.38
CA VAL A 154 -9.07 21.31 20.52
C VAL A 154 -9.81 20.78 19.29
N LYS A 155 -10.66 21.63 18.69
CA LYS A 155 -11.34 21.31 17.42
C LYS A 155 -10.32 21.07 16.33
N GLU A 156 -10.66 20.21 15.35
CA GLU A 156 -9.73 19.80 14.30
C GLU A 156 -9.17 20.97 13.48
N SER A 157 -9.98 21.98 13.18
CA SER A 157 -9.57 23.19 12.48
C SER A 157 -8.56 24.04 13.28
N GLU A 158 -8.62 23.96 14.61
CA GLU A 158 -7.82 24.74 15.57
C GLU A 158 -6.53 24.02 16.01
N ARG A 159 -6.36 22.74 15.65
CA ARG A 159 -5.18 21.93 16.01
C ARG A 159 -3.87 22.60 15.60
N PRO A 160 -2.79 22.54 16.40
CA PRO A 160 -1.51 23.16 16.03
C PRO A 160 -0.96 22.74 14.66
N VAL A 161 -1.10 21.47 14.32
CA VAL A 161 -0.67 20.90 13.03
C VAL A 161 -1.84 20.21 12.34
N ARG A 162 -1.94 20.41 11.02
CA ARG A 162 -2.83 19.63 10.14
C ARG A 162 -2.03 19.09 8.96
N LEU A 163 -2.40 17.92 8.44
CA LEU A 163 -1.73 17.32 7.31
C LEU A 163 -2.58 17.45 6.05
N VAL A 164 -1.97 17.86 4.94
CA VAL A 164 -2.65 17.97 3.64
C VAL A 164 -2.70 16.60 2.97
N ARG A 165 -3.79 16.23 2.30
CA ARG A 165 -3.84 15.00 1.51
C ARG A 165 -2.84 15.06 0.36
N LEU A 166 -2.01 14.03 0.23
CA LEU A 166 -1.11 13.90 -0.91
C LEU A 166 -1.90 13.90 -2.23
N SER A 167 -3.03 13.19 -2.29
CA SER A 167 -3.90 13.20 -3.47
C SER A 167 -4.42 14.60 -3.83
N TRP A 168 -4.83 15.40 -2.84
CA TRP A 168 -5.31 16.77 -3.04
C TRP A 168 -4.18 17.70 -3.50
N LEU A 169 -3.00 17.60 -2.87
CA LEU A 169 -1.81 18.37 -3.25
C LEU A 169 -1.40 18.08 -4.70
N LEU A 170 -1.39 16.81 -5.10
CA LEU A 170 -1.11 16.39 -6.48
C LEU A 170 -2.16 16.88 -7.48
N ALA A 171 -3.41 17.04 -7.05
CA ALA A 171 -4.47 17.62 -7.87
C ALA A 171 -4.25 19.13 -8.02
N LEU A 172 -3.91 19.86 -6.94
CA LEU A 172 -3.60 21.29 -6.99
C LEU A 172 -2.46 21.60 -7.97
N GLY A 173 -1.39 20.80 -7.96
CA GLY A 173 -0.27 20.95 -8.90
C GLY A 173 -0.53 20.43 -10.32
N GLN A 174 -1.73 19.91 -10.63
CA GLN A 174 -2.07 19.36 -11.95
C GLN A 174 -2.89 20.34 -12.79
N PRO A 175 -2.32 20.90 -13.88
CA PRO A 175 -3.08 21.70 -14.82
C PRO A 175 -4.32 20.97 -15.31
N GLY A 176 -5.48 21.64 -15.21
CA GLY A 176 -6.77 21.11 -15.67
C GLY A 176 -7.58 20.33 -14.64
N SER A 177 -7.03 19.97 -13.48
CA SER A 177 -7.82 19.41 -12.37
C SER A 177 -8.81 20.46 -11.83
N SER A 178 -9.89 20.04 -11.17
CA SER A 178 -10.84 20.96 -10.54
C SER A 178 -10.17 21.82 -9.47
N VAL A 179 -9.34 21.20 -8.61
CA VAL A 179 -8.59 21.89 -7.55
C VAL A 179 -7.64 22.94 -8.15
N HIS A 180 -6.92 22.60 -9.22
CA HIS A 180 -6.03 23.55 -9.88
C HIS A 180 -6.79 24.73 -10.49
N LYS A 181 -7.96 24.49 -11.10
CA LYS A 181 -8.80 25.56 -11.67
C LYS A 181 -9.33 26.50 -10.60
N GLU A 182 -9.66 25.98 -9.42
CA GLU A 182 -10.19 26.75 -8.30
C GLU A 182 -9.12 27.61 -7.63
N TYR A 183 -7.93 27.06 -7.40
CA TYR A 183 -6.86 27.72 -6.65
C TYR A 183 -5.70 28.26 -7.51
N GLY A 184 -5.78 28.12 -8.83
CA GLY A 184 -4.76 28.61 -9.78
C GLY A 184 -3.41 27.89 -9.71
N GLY A 185 -3.33 26.73 -9.06
CA GLY A 185 -2.08 26.00 -8.89
C GLY A 185 -1.10 26.60 -7.86
N VAL A 186 -1.57 27.54 -7.04
CA VAL A 186 -0.81 28.11 -5.91
C VAL A 186 -1.35 27.51 -4.62
N LEU A 187 -0.49 27.14 -3.67
CA LEU A 187 -0.90 26.59 -2.37
C LEU A 187 -1.38 27.72 -1.45
N PRO A 188 -2.69 27.80 -1.13
CA PRO A 188 -3.19 28.80 -0.19
C PRO A 188 -2.61 28.56 1.20
N ARG A 189 -2.60 29.61 2.03
CA ARG A 189 -2.28 29.43 3.45
C ARG A 189 -3.28 28.47 4.09
N ARG A 190 -2.85 27.77 5.14
CA ARG A 190 -3.67 26.81 5.89
C ARG A 190 -5.12 27.25 6.12
N GLN A 191 -5.34 28.50 6.54
CA GLN A 191 -6.65 29.03 6.92
C GLN A 191 -7.63 29.15 5.74
N GLU A 192 -7.13 29.14 4.50
CA GLU A 192 -7.92 29.30 3.27
C GLU A 192 -8.16 27.96 2.56
N LEU A 193 -7.58 26.88 3.08
CA LEU A 193 -7.74 25.54 2.53
C LEU A 193 -9.10 24.94 2.93
N PRO A 194 -9.76 24.20 2.01
CA PRO A 194 -11.02 23.54 2.31
C PRO A 194 -10.77 22.32 3.19
N GLU A 195 -11.77 21.89 3.97
CA GLU A 195 -11.66 20.70 4.82
C GLU A 195 -11.30 19.42 4.03
N ALA A 196 -11.73 19.31 2.77
CA ALA A 196 -11.36 18.22 1.88
C ALA A 196 -9.85 18.12 1.60
N ALA A 197 -9.10 19.22 1.76
CA ALA A 197 -7.65 19.23 1.61
C ALA A 197 -6.93 18.53 2.77
N PHE A 198 -7.55 18.40 3.94
CA PHE A 198 -6.87 17.94 5.17
C PHE A 198 -7.23 16.53 5.59
N ILE A 199 -6.24 15.66 5.80
CA ILE A 199 -6.48 14.31 6.29
C ILE A 199 -6.63 14.28 7.81
N GLY A 200 -7.77 13.78 8.27
CA GLY A 200 -8.07 13.68 9.70
C GLY A 200 -7.30 12.54 10.37
N VAL A 201 -7.04 12.68 11.66
CA VAL A 201 -6.24 11.72 12.44
C VAL A 201 -6.84 10.31 12.43
N ASP A 202 -8.16 10.20 12.56
CA ASP A 202 -8.84 8.91 12.55
C ASP A 202 -8.76 8.21 11.20
N GLU A 203 -8.86 8.99 10.12
CA GLU A 203 -8.67 8.48 8.76
C GLU A 203 -7.21 8.04 8.56
N LEU A 204 -6.25 8.84 9.02
CA LEU A 204 -4.82 8.54 8.91
C LEU A 204 -4.44 7.27 9.70
N ARG A 205 -4.97 7.11 10.92
CA ARG A 205 -4.86 5.87 11.71
C ARG A 205 -5.51 4.69 11.01
N LYS A 206 -6.69 4.90 10.40
CA LYS A 206 -7.37 3.87 9.62
C LYS A 206 -6.51 3.45 8.43
N ILE A 207 -5.90 4.38 7.71
CA ILE A 207 -4.97 4.09 6.60
C ILE A 207 -3.76 3.30 7.12
N SER A 208 -3.14 3.73 8.22
CA SER A 208 -2.02 3.02 8.84
C SER A 208 -2.38 1.58 9.22
N ARG A 209 -3.54 1.38 9.86
CA ARG A 209 -4.05 0.05 10.26
C ARG A 209 -4.49 -0.81 9.08
N GLN A 210 -4.97 -0.20 7.99
CA GLN A 210 -5.50 -0.88 6.81
C GLN A 210 -4.47 -1.13 5.71
N ALA A 211 -3.26 -0.56 5.83
CA ALA A 211 -2.12 -0.90 4.98
C ALA A 211 -1.97 -2.42 4.94
N LYS A 212 -2.07 -2.97 3.73
CA LYS A 212 -2.65 -4.28 3.43
C LYS A 212 -1.98 -5.44 4.18
N ARG A 213 -2.78 -6.48 4.38
CA ARG A 213 -2.33 -7.88 4.47
C ARG A 213 -1.40 -8.18 3.29
N GLY A 214 -0.10 -8.30 3.53
CA GLY A 214 0.84 -8.88 2.57
C GLY A 214 0.88 -10.39 2.76
N VAL A 215 0.87 -11.16 1.67
CA VAL A 215 1.43 -12.51 1.71
C VAL A 215 2.94 -12.32 1.74
N ASP A 216 3.61 -12.82 2.77
CA ASP A 216 5.06 -12.77 2.87
C ASP A 216 5.66 -13.66 1.78
N PHE A 217 5.92 -13.08 0.61
CA PHE A 217 6.52 -13.79 -0.53
C PHE A 217 7.95 -14.26 -0.24
N TYR A 218 8.64 -13.65 0.72
CA TYR A 218 10.01 -14.02 1.08
C TYR A 218 10.01 -15.27 1.95
N SER A 219 9.18 -15.30 3.00
CA SER A 219 8.93 -16.53 3.77
C SER A 219 8.30 -17.61 2.89
N PHE A 220 7.45 -17.25 1.92
CA PHE A 220 6.91 -18.21 0.96
C PHE A 220 8.01 -18.80 0.07
N TYR A 221 8.90 -17.98 -0.49
CA TYR A 221 9.98 -18.45 -1.35
C TYR A 221 10.97 -19.32 -0.58
N GLU A 222 11.39 -18.93 0.63
CA GLU A 222 12.25 -19.75 1.49
C GLU A 222 11.55 -21.05 1.91
N THR A 223 10.28 -21.01 2.32
CA THR A 223 9.51 -22.22 2.69
C THR A 223 9.30 -23.12 1.48
N PHE A 224 8.99 -22.56 0.32
CA PHE A 224 8.82 -23.30 -0.94
C PHE A 224 10.12 -23.99 -1.35
N THR A 225 11.23 -23.26 -1.33
CA THR A 225 12.55 -23.79 -1.71
C THR A 225 13.04 -24.84 -0.73
N LEU A 226 12.96 -24.59 0.57
CA LEU A 226 13.30 -25.57 1.61
C LEU A 226 12.43 -26.83 1.53
N GLU A 227 11.12 -26.69 1.34
CA GLU A 227 10.20 -27.84 1.30
C GLU A 227 10.33 -28.66 0.01
N MET A 228 10.65 -28.01 -1.12
CA MET A 228 10.89 -28.69 -2.39
C MET A 228 12.26 -29.38 -2.44
N GLN A 229 13.29 -28.78 -1.84
CA GLN A 229 14.67 -29.28 -1.86
C GLN A 229 14.97 -30.29 -0.74
N LEU A 230 14.48 -30.04 0.48
CA LEU A 230 14.83 -30.82 1.68
C LEU A 230 13.63 -31.53 2.33
N GLY A 231 12.40 -31.30 1.84
CA GLY A 231 11.20 -31.87 2.43
C GLY A 231 11.10 -33.39 2.28
N GLU A 232 10.68 -34.09 3.34
CA GLU A 232 10.53 -35.55 3.29
C GLU A 232 9.24 -35.99 2.57
N GLY A 233 9.31 -37.10 1.84
CA GLY A 233 8.17 -37.70 1.14
C GLY A 233 8.07 -37.37 -0.36
N ASN A 234 7.05 -37.92 -1.02
CA ASN A 234 6.85 -37.78 -2.46
C ASN A 234 6.40 -36.38 -2.89
N LEU A 235 6.57 -36.07 -4.18
CA LEU A 235 6.30 -34.74 -4.75
C LEU A 235 4.89 -34.23 -4.44
N LEU A 236 3.88 -35.11 -4.49
CA LEU A 236 2.50 -34.75 -4.18
C LEU A 236 2.34 -34.27 -2.73
N LYS A 237 2.96 -34.95 -1.76
CA LYS A 237 2.93 -34.53 -0.35
C LYS A 237 3.64 -33.19 -0.12
N ARG A 238 4.78 -32.96 -0.79
CA ARG A 238 5.50 -31.67 -0.71
C ARG A 238 4.66 -30.53 -1.29
N VAL A 239 4.07 -30.74 -2.47
CA VAL A 239 3.18 -29.76 -3.14
C VAL A 239 1.95 -29.48 -2.28
N MET A 240 1.34 -30.52 -1.69
CA MET A 240 0.20 -30.36 -0.81
C MET A 240 0.54 -29.60 0.48
N ARG A 241 1.76 -29.75 1.03
CA ARG A 241 2.22 -28.95 2.19
C ARG A 241 2.48 -27.49 1.82
N VAL A 242 3.06 -27.22 0.66
CA VAL A 242 3.20 -25.86 0.13
C VAL A 242 1.84 -25.21 -0.07
N LEU A 243 0.91 -25.91 -0.73
CA LEU A 243 -0.47 -25.44 -0.92
C LEU A 243 -1.16 -25.22 0.42
N PHE A 244 -1.03 -26.17 1.34
CA PHE A 244 -1.54 -26.02 2.70
C PHE A 244 -0.93 -24.79 3.37
N HIS A 245 0.37 -24.51 3.24
CA HIS A 245 0.97 -23.28 3.77
C HIS A 245 0.40 -22.02 3.10
N ILE A 246 0.24 -22.00 1.77
CA ILE A 246 -0.39 -20.88 1.03
C ILE A 246 -1.80 -20.60 1.55
N PHE A 247 -2.60 -21.65 1.78
CA PHE A 247 -3.98 -21.53 2.24
C PHE A 247 -4.09 -21.35 3.78
N SER A 248 -3.07 -21.76 4.53
CA SER A 248 -2.99 -21.69 6.00
C SER A 248 -2.15 -20.52 6.50
N CYS A 249 -1.54 -19.73 5.61
CA CYS A 249 -0.87 -18.47 5.94
C CYS A 249 -1.87 -17.64 6.75
N LYS A 250 -1.76 -17.69 8.08
CA LYS A 250 -2.36 -16.72 8.98
C LYS A 250 -2.03 -15.37 8.37
N PHE A 251 -3.03 -14.54 8.08
CA PHE A 251 -2.81 -13.20 7.56
C PHE A 251 -1.78 -12.46 8.44
N VAL A 252 -0.51 -12.42 8.03
CA VAL A 252 0.61 -11.85 8.81
C VAL A 252 0.66 -10.32 8.61
N LYS A 253 1.15 -9.65 9.65
CA LYS A 253 1.23 -8.20 9.96
C LYS A 253 0.75 -7.21 8.88
N ARG A 254 -0.24 -6.42 9.28
CA ARG A 254 -0.59 -5.11 8.69
C ARG A 254 0.62 -4.19 8.85
N ASN A 255 1.01 -3.46 7.80
CA ASN A 255 2.14 -2.52 7.82
C ASN A 255 3.45 -3.16 8.32
N VAL A 256 4.07 -4.02 7.50
CA VAL A 256 5.25 -4.82 7.88
C VAL A 256 6.42 -3.97 8.37
N ASP A 257 6.64 -2.81 7.74
CA ASP A 257 7.70 -1.87 8.07
C ASP A 257 7.36 -0.92 9.23
N ASP A 258 6.14 -1.02 9.77
CA ASP A 258 5.64 -0.20 10.87
C ASP A 258 5.75 1.32 10.57
N LEU A 259 5.48 1.71 9.31
CA LEU A 259 5.58 3.08 8.82
C LEU A 259 4.33 3.90 9.13
N LEU A 260 4.48 5.22 9.20
CA LEU A 260 3.35 6.14 9.24
C LEU A 260 3.00 6.58 7.81
N PRO A 261 1.72 6.70 7.44
CA PRO A 261 1.30 7.25 6.16
C PRO A 261 1.48 8.78 6.10
N ILE A 262 2.66 9.27 6.49
CA ILE A 262 3.01 10.68 6.61
C ILE A 262 4.25 10.98 5.78
N VAL A 263 4.17 12.07 5.00
CA VAL A 263 5.27 12.64 4.22
C VAL A 263 5.54 14.05 4.72
N ALA A 264 6.78 14.41 5.01
CA ALA A 264 7.18 15.80 5.26
C ALA A 264 7.94 16.36 4.05
N ILE A 265 7.68 17.61 3.69
CA ILE A 265 8.32 18.29 2.56
C ILE A 265 9.28 19.34 3.10
N SER A 266 10.57 19.19 2.79
CA SER A 266 11.57 20.24 2.97
C SER A 266 11.86 20.92 1.64
N TYR A 267 11.86 22.24 1.62
CA TYR A 267 11.94 23.04 0.40
C TYR A 267 12.34 24.50 0.70
N CYS A 268 12.73 25.24 -0.33
CA CYS A 268 13.19 26.61 -0.18
C CYS A 268 12.02 27.61 -0.18
N TRP A 269 11.90 28.45 0.85
CA TRP A 269 11.04 29.64 0.76
C TRP A 269 11.60 30.64 -0.26
N LEU A 270 10.85 30.94 -1.33
CA LEU A 270 11.32 31.86 -2.38
C LEU A 270 11.17 33.34 -2.00
N GLU A 271 10.16 33.68 -1.23
CA GLU A 271 9.93 35.05 -0.75
C GLU A 271 9.58 35.05 0.74
N PRO A 272 9.93 36.12 1.49
CA PRO A 272 9.58 36.22 2.91
C PRO A 272 8.07 36.19 3.20
N ARG A 273 7.26 36.68 2.26
CA ARG A 273 5.80 36.79 2.43
C ARG A 273 5.06 35.48 2.18
N HIS A 274 5.55 34.66 1.27
CA HIS A 274 4.89 33.43 0.82
C HIS A 274 5.96 32.56 0.15
N PRO A 275 5.99 31.25 0.42
CA PRO A 275 7.08 30.40 -0.02
C PRO A 275 7.13 30.19 -1.55
N ASP A 276 5.98 30.24 -2.23
CA ASP A 276 5.86 30.04 -3.68
C ASP A 276 4.68 30.83 -4.29
N CYS A 277 4.81 32.16 -4.42
CA CYS A 277 3.70 33.03 -4.87
C CYS A 277 3.11 32.65 -6.23
N ASP A 278 3.95 32.11 -7.12
CA ASP A 278 3.61 31.79 -8.50
C ASP A 278 3.22 30.31 -8.69
N GLY A 279 3.31 29.47 -7.66
CA GLY A 279 3.02 28.03 -7.75
C GLY A 279 4.05 27.22 -8.53
N GLU A 280 5.22 27.81 -8.83
CA GLU A 280 6.26 27.20 -9.66
C GLU A 280 6.97 26.05 -8.94
N GLN A 281 7.27 26.23 -7.64
CA GLN A 281 7.82 25.15 -6.81
C GLN A 281 6.81 24.04 -6.58
N LEU A 282 5.54 24.37 -6.30
CA LEU A 282 4.51 23.37 -6.10
C LEU A 282 4.32 22.51 -7.37
N ARG A 283 4.33 23.15 -8.55
CA ARG A 283 4.26 22.45 -9.82
C ARG A 283 5.47 21.53 -10.03
N LEU A 284 6.68 22.01 -9.71
CA LEU A 284 7.89 21.19 -9.76
C LEU A 284 7.79 19.97 -8.83
N LEU A 285 7.45 20.20 -7.56
CA LEU A 285 7.25 19.15 -6.56
C LEU A 285 6.23 18.11 -7.04
N CYS A 286 5.03 18.54 -7.46
CA CYS A 286 3.98 17.64 -7.91
C CYS A 286 4.39 16.85 -9.16
N THR A 287 5.17 17.47 -10.05
CA THR A 287 5.73 16.79 -11.23
C THR A 287 6.69 15.70 -10.78
N ARG A 288 7.65 16.03 -9.91
CA ARG A 288 8.60 15.06 -9.36
C ARG A 288 7.88 13.92 -8.65
N LEU A 289 6.96 14.22 -7.73
CA LEU A 289 6.16 13.22 -7.01
C LEU A 289 5.37 12.25 -7.90
N LYS A 290 4.93 12.69 -9.09
CA LYS A 290 4.23 11.83 -10.07
C LYS A 290 5.17 10.98 -10.92
N THR A 291 6.39 11.45 -11.12
CA THR A 291 7.43 10.76 -11.90
C THR A 291 8.35 9.90 -11.04
N LEU A 292 8.40 10.16 -9.72
CA LEU A 292 9.10 9.33 -8.75
C LEU A 292 8.54 7.91 -8.84
N PHE A 293 9.42 6.94 -9.09
CA PHE A 293 9.05 5.54 -9.33
C PHE A 293 8.22 5.33 -10.62
N PRO A 294 8.82 4.79 -11.68
CA PRO A 294 8.10 4.49 -12.92
C PRO A 294 7.01 3.43 -12.70
N SER A 295 6.01 3.42 -13.57
CA SER A 295 4.96 2.41 -13.56
C SER A 295 5.55 1.02 -13.85
N LEU A 296 5.22 0.04 -13.03
CA LEU A 296 5.54 -1.38 -13.26
C LEU A 296 4.30 -2.08 -13.85
N GLY A 297 4.07 -1.84 -15.15
CA GLY A 297 2.94 -2.40 -15.89
C GLY A 297 1.56 -1.95 -15.40
N VAL A 298 0.54 -2.78 -15.60
CA VAL A 298 -0.87 -2.49 -15.23
C VAL A 298 -1.09 -2.55 -13.70
N LEU A 299 -0.14 -3.14 -12.96
CA LEU A 299 -0.31 -3.47 -11.54
C LEU A 299 0.02 -2.31 -10.58
N ARG A 300 0.85 -1.35 -10.99
CA ARG A 300 1.33 -0.26 -10.12
C ARG A 300 1.28 1.09 -10.85
N ARG A 301 0.53 2.03 -10.29
CA ARG A 301 0.54 3.43 -10.70
C ARG A 301 1.93 4.03 -10.48
N SER A 302 2.36 4.91 -11.38
CA SER A 302 3.60 5.68 -11.19
C SER A 302 3.45 6.68 -10.04
N GLY A 303 4.56 7.23 -9.57
CA GLY A 303 4.55 8.25 -8.54
C GLY A 303 4.68 7.70 -7.12
N LEU A 304 4.99 8.58 -6.18
CA LEU A 304 5.03 8.29 -4.74
C LEU A 304 3.67 7.75 -4.25
N LEU A 305 2.58 8.43 -4.59
CA LEU A 305 1.25 7.96 -4.20
C LEU A 305 0.94 6.55 -4.76
N GLY A 306 1.40 6.26 -5.98
CA GLY A 306 1.22 4.94 -6.61
C GLY A 306 1.94 3.81 -5.86
N VAL A 307 3.18 4.04 -5.40
CA VAL A 307 3.89 3.04 -4.59
C VAL A 307 3.31 2.88 -3.18
N CYS A 308 2.92 3.99 -2.55
CA CYS A 308 2.30 3.93 -1.23
C CYS A 308 0.94 3.20 -1.28
N GLN A 309 0.17 3.40 -2.35
CA GLN A 309 -1.07 2.64 -2.62
C GLN A 309 -0.81 1.14 -2.84
N ALA A 310 0.29 0.79 -3.51
CA ALA A 310 0.71 -0.61 -3.67
C ALA A 310 1.07 -1.25 -2.32
N TYR A 311 1.74 -0.51 -1.44
CA TYR A 311 2.02 -0.93 -0.04
C TYR A 311 0.73 -1.04 0.80
N GLY A 312 -0.28 -0.24 0.48
CA GLY A 312 -1.61 -0.28 1.09
C GLY A 312 -2.02 1.01 1.78
N PHE A 313 -1.17 2.02 1.78
CA PHE A 313 -1.56 3.39 2.15
C PHE A 313 -2.41 3.98 1.02
N ARG A 314 -3.72 4.02 1.21
CA ARG A 314 -4.67 4.54 0.20
C ARG A 314 -4.39 6.01 -0.16
N ASP A 315 -3.92 6.77 0.82
CA ASP A 315 -3.44 8.14 0.69
C ASP A 315 -2.38 8.41 1.78
N MET A 316 -1.75 9.57 1.77
CA MET A 316 -0.80 10.01 2.78
C MET A 316 -1.11 11.43 3.27
N GLY A 317 -0.81 11.69 4.54
CA GLY A 317 -0.80 13.04 5.09
C GLY A 317 0.54 13.73 4.82
N VAL A 318 0.48 14.92 4.26
CA VAL A 318 1.64 15.73 3.90
C VAL A 318 1.80 16.83 4.94
N PHE A 319 2.89 16.79 5.69
CA PHE A 319 3.39 17.92 6.43
C PHE A 319 4.12 18.85 5.45
N PHE A 320 3.47 19.97 5.16
CA PHE A 320 3.96 21.06 4.35
C PHE A 320 3.82 22.33 5.20
N ASP A 321 4.90 22.87 5.72
CA ASP A 321 4.93 23.93 6.75
C ASP A 321 3.90 25.07 6.53
N TRP A 322 3.80 25.58 5.31
CA TRP A 322 2.90 26.67 4.88
C TRP A 322 1.41 26.30 5.00
N ALA A 323 1.07 25.07 4.66
CA ALA A 323 -0.30 24.56 4.70
C ALA A 323 -0.64 23.82 6.01
N SER A 324 0.38 23.40 6.77
CA SER A 324 0.21 22.59 7.98
C SER A 324 0.16 23.43 9.24
N LEU A 325 0.83 24.59 9.23
CA LEU A 325 0.91 25.53 10.35
C LEU A 325 0.07 26.79 10.10
N PHE A 326 -0.31 27.49 11.17
CA PHE A 326 -1.00 28.77 11.03
C PHE A 326 -0.05 29.87 10.51
N GLN A 327 -0.43 30.49 9.40
CA GLN A 327 0.34 31.55 8.75
C GLN A 327 -0.27 32.93 8.97
N LYS A 328 0.57 33.97 8.95
CA LYS A 328 0.09 35.35 8.78
C LYS A 328 -0.50 35.53 7.37
N ASP A 329 -1.32 36.55 7.15
CA ASP A 329 -1.88 36.83 5.82
C ASP A 329 -0.83 37.46 4.90
N PRO A 330 -0.38 36.76 3.84
CA PRO A 330 0.67 37.26 2.95
C PRO A 330 0.28 38.54 2.20
N ARG A 331 -1.02 38.85 2.08
CA ARG A 331 -1.53 40.06 1.42
C ARG A 331 -1.26 41.32 2.23
N LEU A 332 -1.08 41.18 3.54
CA LEU A 332 -0.77 42.28 4.46
C LEU A 332 0.74 42.47 4.69
N TRP A 333 1.58 41.57 4.15
CA TRP A 333 3.02 41.65 4.30
C TRP A 333 3.57 42.91 3.62
N THR A 334 4.55 43.54 4.25
CA THR A 334 5.29 44.67 3.67
C THR A 334 6.79 44.52 3.93
N PRO A 335 7.66 45.19 3.12
CA PRO A 335 9.10 45.18 3.35
C PRO A 335 9.53 45.70 4.73
N ALA A 336 8.65 46.39 5.47
CA ALA A 336 8.91 46.81 6.85
C ALA A 336 9.24 45.65 7.79
N GLU A 337 8.78 44.43 7.51
CA GLU A 337 9.11 43.23 8.30
C GLU A 337 10.61 42.90 8.27
N LEU A 338 11.36 43.41 7.29
CA LEU A 338 12.81 43.21 7.19
C LEU A 338 13.61 44.32 7.87
N ILE A 339 12.95 45.39 8.31
CA ILE A 339 13.55 46.54 9.00
C ILE A 339 13.44 46.29 10.51
N ALA A 340 14.50 46.64 11.25
CA ALA A 340 14.51 46.56 12.72
C ALA A 340 13.37 47.42 13.31
N GLU A 341 12.72 46.95 14.37
CA GLU A 341 11.49 47.57 14.88
C GLU A 341 11.70 49.01 15.33
N GLU A 342 12.90 49.32 15.82
CA GLU A 342 13.31 50.64 16.31
C GLU A 342 13.52 51.65 15.17
N GLU A 343 13.84 51.16 13.96
CA GLU A 343 14.12 51.96 12.77
C GLU A 343 12.87 52.20 11.91
N ARG A 344 11.75 51.55 12.23
CA ARG A 344 10.52 51.65 11.45
C ARG A 344 9.89 53.03 11.63
N THR A 345 9.43 53.62 10.52
CA THR A 345 8.52 54.76 10.57
C THR A 345 7.19 54.36 11.20
N GLU A 346 6.43 55.35 11.65
CA GLU A 346 5.13 55.09 12.26
C GLU A 346 4.16 54.34 11.32
N ASP A 347 4.18 54.65 10.02
CA ASP A 347 3.39 53.91 9.02
C ASP A 347 3.86 52.46 8.85
N GLN A 348 5.17 52.23 8.90
CA GLN A 348 5.76 50.90 8.82
C GLN A 348 5.40 50.07 10.05
N ARG A 349 5.38 50.67 11.26
CA ARG A 349 4.92 50.01 12.48
C ARG A 349 3.46 49.61 12.39
N ARG A 350 2.57 50.54 11.99
CA ARG A 350 1.15 50.24 11.77
C ARG A 350 0.92 49.13 10.74
N ALA A 351 1.72 49.08 9.67
CA ALA A 351 1.63 48.02 8.67
C ALA A 351 2.09 46.66 9.22
N ALA A 352 3.20 46.64 9.96
CA ALA A 352 3.71 45.45 10.63
C ALA A 352 2.71 44.89 11.66
N ASP A 353 2.04 45.77 12.42
CA ASP A 353 1.02 45.37 13.38
C ASP A 353 -0.20 44.76 12.69
N ARG A 354 -0.70 45.36 11.60
CA ARG A 354 -1.77 44.72 10.79
C ARG A 354 -1.38 43.34 10.28
N TYR A 355 -0.13 43.16 9.85
CA TYR A 355 0.37 41.86 9.42
C TYR A 355 0.52 40.88 10.58
N ARG A 356 0.97 41.33 11.76
CA ARG A 356 1.04 40.54 12.99
C ARG A 356 -0.35 40.05 13.42
N ASP A 357 -1.33 40.94 13.42
CA ASP A 357 -2.71 40.72 13.86
C ASP A 357 -3.56 39.91 12.86
N SER A 358 -3.03 39.68 11.66
CA SER A 358 -3.64 38.78 10.68
C SER A 358 -3.72 37.31 11.11
N LYS A 359 -3.03 36.98 12.21
CA LYS A 359 -3.09 35.71 12.92
C LYS A 359 -3.63 35.99 14.33
N THR A 360 -4.74 35.35 14.69
CA THR A 360 -5.32 35.50 16.05
C THR A 360 -4.36 34.99 17.11
N GLU A 361 -4.52 35.43 18.36
CA GLU A 361 -3.68 34.99 19.48
C GLU A 361 -3.67 33.46 19.67
N ALA A 362 -4.84 32.81 19.58
CA ALA A 362 -4.94 31.35 19.64
C ALA A 362 -4.16 30.67 18.51
N GLN A 363 -4.24 31.20 17.28
CA GLN A 363 -3.44 30.70 16.16
C GLN A 363 -1.94 30.97 16.34
N ALA A 364 -1.57 32.07 17.00
CA ALA A 364 -0.18 32.39 17.31
C ALA A 364 0.42 31.40 18.32
N GLN A 365 -0.33 31.09 19.37
CA GLN A 365 0.05 30.08 20.37
C GLN A 365 0.13 28.68 19.75
N ALA A 366 -0.86 28.30 18.94
CA ALA A 366 -0.87 27.04 18.22
C ALA A 366 0.34 26.93 17.25
N ALA A 367 0.67 27.99 16.53
CA ALA A 367 1.88 28.02 15.69
C ALA A 367 3.16 27.87 16.52
N LYS A 368 3.26 28.56 17.66
CA LYS A 368 4.42 28.45 18.56
C LYS A 368 4.59 27.03 19.11
N PHE A 369 3.49 26.39 19.50
CA PHE A 369 3.50 24.99 19.92
C PHE A 369 3.97 24.08 18.78
N ALA A 370 3.41 24.25 17.58
CA ALA A 370 3.75 23.42 16.43
C ALA A 370 5.23 23.54 16.01
N LEU A 371 5.84 24.73 16.16
CA LEU A 371 7.29 24.91 15.93
C LEU A 371 8.13 24.01 16.85
N GLY A 372 7.67 23.74 18.08
CA GLY A 372 8.30 22.79 19.01
C GLY A 372 8.10 21.31 18.65
N THR A 373 7.42 21.02 17.55
CA THR A 373 7.21 19.66 17.01
C THR A 373 7.85 19.48 15.63
N LEU A 374 8.56 20.48 15.11
CA LEU A 374 9.17 20.42 13.77
C LEU A 374 10.13 19.25 13.62
N ASP A 375 10.93 19.01 14.67
CA ASP A 375 11.82 17.87 14.82
C ASP A 375 11.12 16.55 14.50
N LEU A 376 9.89 16.39 14.97
CA LEU A 376 9.13 15.15 14.84
C LEU A 376 8.79 14.84 13.38
N TRP A 377 8.42 15.82 12.56
CA TRP A 377 7.99 15.57 11.19
C TRP A 377 9.16 15.10 10.30
N TYR A 378 10.33 15.68 10.50
CA TYR A 378 11.52 15.37 9.71
C TYR A 378 12.29 14.17 10.29
N ALA A 379 12.57 14.14 11.59
CA ALA A 379 13.45 13.15 12.21
C ALA A 379 12.78 11.81 12.53
N HIS A 380 11.46 11.76 12.72
CA HIS A 380 10.79 10.55 13.20
C HIS A 380 11.01 9.35 12.28
N SER A 381 11.51 8.24 12.83
CA SER A 381 11.99 7.06 12.08
C SER A 381 10.96 6.43 11.12
N LYS A 382 9.67 6.68 11.34
CA LYS A 382 8.55 6.13 10.57
C LYS A 382 7.90 7.08 9.56
N THR A 383 8.34 8.33 9.45
CA THR A 383 7.84 9.26 8.42
C THR A 383 8.70 9.21 7.16
N THR A 384 8.13 9.56 6.02
CA THR A 384 8.90 9.78 4.79
C THR A 384 9.20 11.27 4.65
N VAL A 385 10.39 11.64 4.20
CA VAL A 385 10.78 13.04 3.94
C VAL A 385 11.15 13.19 2.47
N ILE A 386 10.61 14.24 1.84
CA ILE A 386 10.98 14.67 0.49
C ILE A 386 11.80 15.96 0.63
N LEU A 387 12.98 15.98 0.03
CA LEU A 387 13.87 17.13 -0.03
C LEU A 387 13.76 17.73 -1.43
N LEU A 388 13.01 18.81 -1.61
CA LEU A 388 12.93 19.48 -2.91
C LEU A 388 14.17 20.36 -3.10
N THR A 389 15.29 19.74 -3.48
CA THR A 389 16.57 20.44 -3.66
C THR A 389 16.65 21.22 -4.97
N GLU A 390 15.94 20.75 -6.00
CA GLU A 390 15.82 21.41 -7.29
C GLU A 390 14.98 22.70 -7.18
N LEU A 391 15.54 23.81 -7.65
CA LEU A 391 14.84 25.08 -7.77
C LEU A 391 14.01 25.15 -9.07
N PRO A 392 12.85 25.83 -9.07
CA PRO A 392 12.08 26.01 -10.29
C PRO A 392 12.84 26.89 -11.30
N LYS A 393 12.55 26.70 -12.58
CA LYS A 393 13.17 27.47 -13.68
C LYS A 393 12.87 28.96 -13.60
N LYS A 394 11.66 29.31 -13.14
CA LYS A 394 11.22 30.68 -12.94
C LYS A 394 11.33 31.00 -11.45
N LEU A 395 12.20 31.93 -11.11
CA LEU A 395 12.43 32.41 -9.75
C LEU A 395 11.94 33.86 -9.60
N PRO A 396 11.44 34.26 -8.41
CA PRO A 396 11.13 35.65 -8.13
C PRO A 396 12.36 36.55 -8.29
N LYS A 397 12.18 37.81 -8.71
CA LYS A 397 13.29 38.75 -8.89
C LYS A 397 14.10 39.02 -7.62
N SER A 398 13.45 38.91 -6.46
CA SER A 398 14.08 39.06 -5.14
C SER A 398 14.85 37.82 -4.68
N PHE A 399 14.76 36.71 -5.41
CA PHE A 399 15.39 35.46 -5.03
C PHE A 399 16.85 35.44 -5.47
N ASP A 400 17.76 35.30 -4.49
CA ASP A 400 19.18 35.08 -4.75
C ASP A 400 19.42 33.62 -5.16
N ALA A 401 19.58 33.39 -6.47
CA ALA A 401 19.80 32.06 -7.04
C ALA A 401 21.14 31.41 -6.62
N ILE A 402 22.08 32.18 -6.05
CA ILE A 402 23.30 31.63 -5.47
C ILE A 402 22.97 30.83 -4.19
N ARG A 403 21.89 31.20 -3.50
CA ARG A 403 21.43 30.51 -2.28
C ARG A 403 20.59 29.28 -2.63
N THR A 404 21.28 28.20 -2.94
CA THR A 404 20.70 26.87 -3.18
C THR A 404 20.08 26.28 -1.91
N TYR A 405 19.45 25.12 -2.03
CA TYR A 405 18.89 24.38 -0.91
C TYR A 405 19.91 24.17 0.23
N ASP A 406 21.15 23.82 -0.10
CA ASP A 406 22.18 23.45 0.88
C ASP A 406 22.76 24.64 1.63
N SER A 407 22.64 25.85 1.07
CA SER A 407 23.21 27.06 1.66
C SER A 407 22.26 27.73 2.66
N ARG A 408 21.11 27.11 2.99
CA ARG A 408 20.05 27.69 3.80
C ARG A 408 19.91 26.94 5.13
N GLY A 409 19.85 27.68 6.23
CA GLY A 409 19.87 27.09 7.57
C GLY A 409 18.72 26.11 7.85
N TRP A 410 17.49 26.47 7.48
CA TRP A 410 16.31 25.64 7.72
C TRP A 410 16.32 24.34 6.93
N THR A 411 16.56 24.40 5.62
CA THR A 411 16.63 23.21 4.75
C THR A 411 17.79 22.29 5.13
N THR A 412 18.92 22.85 5.58
CA THR A 412 20.02 22.07 6.16
C THR A 412 19.61 21.37 7.45
N TYR A 413 18.94 22.06 8.37
CA TYR A 413 18.39 21.45 9.58
C TYR A 413 17.42 20.31 9.26
N GLU A 414 16.51 20.52 8.32
CA GLU A 414 15.49 19.55 7.92
C GLU A 414 16.11 18.30 7.28
N ARG A 415 17.08 18.48 6.36
CA ARG A 415 17.83 17.36 5.78
C ARG A 415 18.59 16.59 6.85
N CYS A 416 19.41 17.27 7.65
CA CYS A 416 20.20 16.62 8.68
C CYS A 416 19.28 15.85 9.64
N SER A 417 18.17 16.44 10.06
CA SER A 417 17.17 15.78 10.92
C SER A 417 16.60 14.53 10.26
N ALA A 418 16.23 14.61 8.98
CA ALA A 418 15.67 13.50 8.23
C ALA A 418 16.64 12.32 8.07
N GLU A 419 17.95 12.58 8.03
CA GLU A 419 18.98 11.54 7.84
C GLU A 419 19.41 10.84 9.14
N LEU A 420 19.03 11.34 10.31
CA LEU A 420 19.49 10.82 11.61
C LEU A 420 18.89 9.46 11.99
N CYS A 421 17.57 9.33 11.95
CA CYS A 421 16.87 8.21 12.59
C CYS A 421 16.08 7.31 11.63
N LYS A 422 16.12 7.60 10.32
CA LYS A 422 15.38 6.82 9.32
C LYS A 422 16.07 5.48 9.04
N THR A 423 15.27 4.43 8.93
CA THR A 423 15.79 3.09 8.63
C THR A 423 16.05 2.94 7.13
N PHE A 424 17.26 2.49 6.78
CA PHE A 424 17.65 2.23 5.39
C PHE A 424 17.22 0.85 4.87
N ARG A 425 16.88 -0.09 5.77
CA ARG A 425 16.46 -1.45 5.42
C ARG A 425 14.97 -1.63 5.72
N LEU A 426 14.15 -1.44 4.69
CA LEU A 426 12.72 -1.75 4.72
C LEU A 426 12.50 -3.14 4.11
N GLN A 427 11.54 -3.88 4.66
CA GLN A 427 11.16 -5.22 4.24
C GLN A 427 10.25 -5.20 3.01
N GLN A 428 9.27 -4.29 2.96
CA GLN A 428 8.25 -4.30 1.90
C GLN A 428 8.03 -2.93 1.22
N ALA A 429 8.22 -1.83 1.92
CA ALA A 429 8.06 -0.50 1.36
C ALA A 429 8.99 -0.29 0.15
N GLY A 430 8.40 0.02 -0.99
CA GLY A 430 9.10 0.18 -2.27
C GLY A 430 9.67 1.57 -2.51
N TRP A 431 9.91 2.36 -1.46
CA TRP A 431 10.50 3.70 -1.50
C TRP A 431 11.42 3.92 -0.28
N PRO A 432 12.48 4.75 -0.40
CA PRO A 432 13.30 5.13 0.74
C PRO A 432 12.58 6.18 1.60
N LEU A 433 12.92 6.28 2.88
CA LEU A 433 12.27 7.21 3.81
C LEU A 433 12.82 8.65 3.74
N VAL A 434 13.91 8.85 3.02
CA VAL A 434 14.43 10.17 2.62
C VAL A 434 14.60 10.12 1.11
N ILE A 435 13.92 11.01 0.41
CA ILE A 435 13.90 11.11 -1.05
C ILE A 435 14.33 12.53 -1.41
N ASP A 436 15.31 12.64 -2.29
CA ASP A 436 15.68 13.90 -2.95
C ASP A 436 14.91 14.01 -4.29
#